data_AF-A0A9E0ND00-F1
#
_entry.id   AF-A0A9E0ND00-F1
#
_cell.length_a   1.000
_cell.length_b   1.000
_cell.length_c   1.000
_cell.angle_alpha   90.00
_cell.angle_beta   90.00
_cell.angle_gamma   90.00
#
_symmetry.space_group_name_H-M   'P 1'
#
loop_
_entity.id
_entity.type
_entity.pdbx_description
1 polymer ?
#
loop_
_entity_poly.entity_id
_entity_poly.type
_entity_poly.pdbx_seq_one_letter_code
_entity_poly.pdbx_strand_id
1 'polypeptide(L)'
;GEVAPVRLGGGEVPLLAGVDGGTVRTTAVPSWGLQYEFERDVMPLLATRCVSCHGADRADAGLRLDLARTEAQRDGSAADDSTWARLASDPGQELVPAPLRHPARQGTLAKPNLSKYVRMLNARGSLLYWKAAGRRTDGRTDADYPSQPVAGDDNRGHYDVDFGPDHPSTMSADELAVLARWIDLGAMWGPDVFDDTVAPTLAMEGQFAGEVLTAVVVGTTDVGDGLAPASLTLCVDAGDGVCAPIAVGPAELAGVVTAQVPAGLGLEAELVASVADVAGNVTELRRTVRALANLPPPGAPGGDDGGGCCQTGERGAGGAALLVVSVGLVVGRRRRVRIVRVVRAA
;
A
#
# COMPACT_ATOMS: atom_id res chain seq x y z
N GLY A 1 -22.17 1.25 -17.05
CA GLY A 1 -22.50 1.40 -15.62
C GLY A 1 -21.55 2.43 -15.06
N GLU A 2 -22.07 3.45 -14.41
CA GLU A 2 -21.28 4.49 -13.76
C GLU A 2 -20.46 3.82 -12.65
N VAL A 3 -19.13 3.81 -12.80
CA VAL A 3 -18.23 3.27 -11.76
C VAL A 3 -18.17 4.36 -10.70
N ALA A 4 -18.96 4.22 -9.63
CA ALA A 4 -18.84 5.10 -8.48
C ALA A 4 -17.38 5.08 -7.99
N PRO A 5 -16.76 6.24 -7.74
CA PRO A 5 -15.40 6.28 -7.23
C PRO A 5 -15.35 5.52 -5.91
N VAL A 6 -14.40 4.59 -5.79
CA VAL A 6 -14.16 3.83 -4.57
C VAL A 6 -13.89 4.81 -3.44
N ARG A 7 -14.73 4.79 -2.40
CA ARG A 7 -14.49 5.56 -1.17
C ARG A 7 -13.43 4.83 -0.35
N LEU A 8 -12.17 5.21 -0.55
CA LEU A 8 -11.07 4.75 0.30
C LEU A 8 -11.39 5.11 1.76
N GLY A 9 -11.08 4.17 2.66
CA GLY A 9 -11.42 4.32 4.08
C GLY A 9 -12.90 4.22 4.37
N GLY A 10 -13.77 3.80 3.45
CA GLY A 10 -15.22 3.64 3.68
C GLY A 10 -15.64 2.40 4.47
N GLY A 11 -14.70 1.66 5.07
CA GLY A 11 -14.96 0.40 5.77
C GLY A 11 -15.16 -0.80 4.84
N GLU A 12 -14.94 -0.64 3.55
CA GLU A 12 -14.90 -1.73 2.57
C GLU A 12 -13.67 -1.60 1.66
N VAL A 13 -12.90 -2.68 1.54
CA VAL A 13 -11.79 -2.76 0.59
C VAL A 13 -12.23 -3.58 -0.63
N PRO A 14 -12.29 -2.98 -1.83
CA PRO A 14 -12.56 -3.74 -3.04
C PRO A 14 -11.32 -4.53 -3.44
N LEU A 15 -11.49 -5.84 -3.58
CA LEU A 15 -10.44 -6.75 -4.00
C LEU A 15 -10.69 -7.24 -5.41
N LEU A 16 -9.66 -7.23 -6.26
CA LEU A 16 -9.73 -7.90 -7.55
C LEU A 16 -10.02 -9.39 -7.35
N ALA A 17 -11.05 -9.88 -8.05
CA ALA A 17 -11.57 -11.25 -8.00
C ALA A 17 -11.48 -11.95 -9.38
N GLY A 18 -10.45 -11.57 -10.16
CA GLY A 18 -10.19 -12.11 -11.48
C GLY A 18 -11.00 -11.46 -12.60
N VAL A 19 -11.09 -12.16 -13.73
CA VAL A 19 -11.76 -11.70 -14.95
C VAL A 19 -12.74 -12.78 -15.40
N ASP A 20 -13.95 -12.38 -15.78
CA ASP A 20 -14.94 -13.25 -16.42
C ASP A 20 -15.39 -12.65 -17.75
N GLY A 21 -15.20 -13.39 -18.84
CA GLY A 21 -15.57 -12.94 -20.18
C GLY A 21 -14.95 -11.59 -20.59
N GLY A 22 -13.81 -11.20 -20.02
CA GLY A 22 -13.17 -9.89 -20.25
C GLY A 22 -13.58 -8.79 -19.26
N THR A 23 -14.52 -9.04 -18.36
CA THR A 23 -14.93 -8.10 -17.32
C THR A 23 -14.14 -8.35 -16.04
N VAL A 24 -13.50 -7.31 -15.50
CA VAL A 24 -12.84 -7.36 -14.19
C VAL A 24 -13.89 -7.53 -13.10
N ARG A 25 -13.73 -8.55 -12.27
CA ARG A 25 -14.58 -8.78 -11.09
C ARG A 25 -13.91 -8.22 -9.84
N THR A 26 -14.71 -7.74 -8.92
CA THR A 26 -14.27 -7.30 -7.59
C THR A 26 -15.16 -7.91 -6.51
N THR A 27 -14.57 -8.23 -5.37
CA THR A 27 -15.27 -8.61 -4.14
C THR A 27 -14.96 -7.58 -3.07
N ALA A 28 -15.98 -7.06 -2.40
CA ALA A 28 -15.79 -6.15 -1.27
C ALA A 28 -15.54 -6.95 0.02
N VAL A 29 -14.55 -6.54 0.81
CA VAL A 29 -14.28 -7.09 2.13
C VAL A 29 -14.49 -5.99 3.17
N PRO A 30 -15.32 -6.20 4.20
CA PRO A 30 -15.49 -5.25 5.29
C PRO A 30 -14.17 -5.06 6.05
N SER A 31 -13.49 -3.94 5.81
CA SER A 31 -12.18 -3.62 6.36
C SER A 31 -11.80 -2.17 6.04
N TRP A 32 -10.96 -1.54 6.88
CA TRP A 32 -10.38 -0.21 6.65
C TRP A 32 -9.01 -0.26 5.95
N GLY A 33 -8.42 -1.44 5.88
CA GLY A 33 -7.14 -1.71 5.23
C GLY A 33 -6.86 -3.21 5.22
N LEU A 34 -6.35 -3.73 4.11
CA LEU A 34 -5.99 -5.14 4.00
C LEU A 34 -4.47 -5.31 3.93
N GLN A 35 -3.94 -6.05 4.90
CA GLN A 35 -2.55 -6.49 4.93
C GLN A 35 -2.53 -8.02 4.85
N TYR A 36 -1.56 -8.54 4.10
CA TYR A 36 -1.31 -9.97 3.96
C TYR A 36 0.06 -10.30 4.53
N GLU A 37 0.09 -11.29 5.42
CA GLU A 37 1.28 -11.71 6.14
C GLU A 37 1.51 -13.22 5.91
N PHE A 38 2.78 -13.61 5.91
CA PHE A 38 3.17 -14.94 5.48
C PHE A 38 2.61 -16.06 6.38
N GLU A 39 2.84 -16.01 7.70
CA GLU A 39 2.42 -17.03 8.66
C GLU A 39 0.91 -17.16 8.73
N ARG A 40 0.20 -16.03 8.81
CA ARG A 40 -1.26 -16.02 8.99
C ARG A 40 -1.98 -16.45 7.71
N ASP A 41 -1.57 -15.92 6.56
CA ASP A 41 -2.38 -16.00 5.33
C ASP A 41 -1.81 -16.97 4.29
N VAL A 42 -0.48 -17.13 4.20
CA VAL A 42 0.17 -17.92 3.14
C VAL A 42 0.55 -19.30 3.62
N MET A 43 1.11 -19.43 4.81
CA MET A 43 1.58 -20.71 5.35
C MET A 43 0.47 -21.78 5.43
N PRO A 44 -0.79 -21.48 5.82
CA PRO A 44 -1.87 -22.46 5.79
C PRO A 44 -2.18 -22.99 4.37
N LEU A 45 -2.02 -22.13 3.36
CA LEU A 45 -2.16 -22.52 1.95
C LEU A 45 -1.03 -23.44 1.53
N LEU A 46 0.22 -23.10 1.86
CA LEU A 46 1.39 -23.95 1.54
C LEU A 46 1.30 -25.31 2.25
N ALA A 47 0.87 -25.34 3.51
CA ALA A 47 0.67 -26.56 4.28
C ALA A 47 -0.35 -27.50 3.60
N THR A 48 -1.44 -26.95 3.08
CA THR A 48 -2.51 -27.72 2.44
C THR A 48 -2.17 -28.14 1.01
N ARG A 49 -1.49 -27.27 0.25
CA ARG A 49 -1.33 -27.41 -1.21
C ARG A 49 0.05 -27.86 -1.66
N CYS A 50 1.09 -27.64 -0.85
CA CYS A 50 2.48 -27.78 -1.28
C CYS A 50 3.31 -28.75 -0.42
N VAL A 51 3.08 -28.77 0.90
CA VAL A 51 3.94 -29.51 1.85
C VAL A 51 3.96 -31.03 1.62
N SER A 52 2.94 -31.62 0.99
CA SER A 52 2.97 -33.05 0.65
C SER A 52 4.12 -33.45 -0.29
N CYS A 53 4.61 -32.52 -1.13
CA CYS A 53 5.76 -32.72 -2.01
C CYS A 53 6.97 -31.82 -1.66
N HIS A 54 6.75 -30.81 -0.82
CA HIS A 54 7.76 -29.83 -0.38
C HIS A 54 7.86 -29.75 1.15
N GLY A 55 7.81 -30.89 1.84
CA GLY A 55 7.83 -31.00 3.30
C GLY A 55 9.02 -31.81 3.82
N ALA A 56 9.00 -32.13 5.12
CA ALA A 56 10.06 -32.89 5.80
C ALA A 56 10.42 -34.22 5.12
N ASP A 57 9.41 -34.99 4.71
CA ASP A 57 9.60 -36.33 4.15
C ASP A 57 9.99 -36.30 2.66
N ARG A 58 9.66 -35.20 1.97
CA ARG A 58 9.87 -35.04 0.52
C ARG A 58 10.11 -33.58 0.19
N ALA A 59 11.27 -33.29 -0.41
CA ALA A 59 11.66 -31.96 -0.85
C ALA A 59 11.87 -31.95 -2.36
N ASP A 60 10.78 -31.99 -3.14
CA ASP A 60 10.87 -31.96 -4.59
C ASP A 60 11.61 -30.71 -5.07
N ALA A 61 12.48 -30.90 -6.08
CA ALA A 61 13.41 -29.88 -6.56
C ALA A 61 14.29 -29.25 -5.43
N GLY A 62 14.46 -29.96 -4.31
CA GLY A 62 15.22 -29.50 -3.14
C GLY A 62 14.60 -28.32 -2.39
N LEU A 63 13.30 -28.05 -2.60
CA LEU A 63 12.59 -26.96 -1.92
C LEU A 63 11.75 -27.50 -0.76
N ARG A 64 11.93 -26.89 0.41
CA ARG A 64 11.16 -27.12 1.64
C ARG A 64 10.26 -25.91 1.91
N LEU A 65 8.99 -26.16 2.26
CA LEU A 65 7.95 -25.16 2.48
C LEU A 65 7.19 -25.34 3.81
N ASP A 66 7.77 -26.11 4.74
CA ASP A 66 7.21 -26.46 6.05
C ASP A 66 8.03 -25.88 7.23
N LEU A 67 8.95 -24.96 6.97
CA LEU A 67 9.85 -24.39 7.97
C LEU A 67 9.33 -23.02 8.42
N ALA A 68 8.88 -22.94 9.68
CA ALA A 68 8.53 -21.67 10.30
C ALA A 68 9.76 -20.78 10.47
N ARG A 69 9.56 -19.46 10.40
CA ARG A 69 10.59 -18.47 10.70
C ARG A 69 10.46 -18.02 12.16
N THR A 70 11.59 -17.66 12.77
CA THR A 70 11.66 -17.23 14.17
C THR A 70 12.13 -15.78 14.28
N GLU A 71 11.88 -15.14 15.43
CA GLU A 71 12.42 -13.79 15.68
C GLU A 71 13.94 -13.73 15.62
N ALA A 72 14.65 -14.77 16.07
CA ALA A 72 16.11 -14.84 15.97
C ALA A 72 16.59 -14.86 14.51
N GLN A 73 15.80 -15.42 13.59
CA GLN A 73 16.08 -15.37 12.16
C GLN A 73 15.74 -14.00 11.57
N ARG A 74 14.68 -13.35 12.07
CA ARG A 74 14.30 -11.98 11.65
C ARG A 74 15.33 -10.93 12.05
N ASP A 75 15.83 -10.97 13.29
CA ASP A 75 16.80 -9.98 13.79
C ASP A 75 18.25 -10.25 13.36
N GLY A 76 18.48 -11.37 12.64
CA GLY A 76 19.78 -11.77 12.13
C GLY A 76 20.70 -12.42 13.16
N SER A 77 20.20 -12.74 14.37
CA SER A 77 20.94 -13.47 15.39
C SER A 77 21.08 -14.98 15.08
N ALA A 78 20.29 -15.50 14.14
CA ALA A 78 20.40 -16.84 13.58
C ALA A 78 20.34 -16.82 12.04
N ALA A 79 20.95 -17.82 11.40
CA ALA A 79 20.82 -18.01 9.95
C ALA A 79 19.37 -18.36 9.60
N ASP A 80 18.84 -17.68 8.58
CA ASP A 80 17.45 -17.83 8.16
C ASP A 80 17.34 -18.78 6.95
N ASP A 81 16.87 -20.00 7.21
CA ASP A 81 16.60 -21.02 6.20
C ASP A 81 15.10 -21.39 6.12
N SER A 82 14.25 -20.54 6.72
CA SER A 82 12.81 -20.70 6.80
C SER A 82 12.14 -20.74 5.43
N THR A 83 10.88 -21.19 5.38
CA THR A 83 10.08 -21.14 4.15
C THR A 83 10.00 -19.72 3.60
N TRP A 84 9.79 -18.73 4.47
CA TRP A 84 9.74 -17.34 4.06
C TRP A 84 11.07 -16.91 3.42
N ALA A 85 12.21 -17.24 4.03
CA ALA A 85 13.52 -16.86 3.48
C ALA A 85 13.77 -17.51 2.11
N ARG A 86 13.44 -18.80 1.96
CA ARG A 86 13.54 -19.52 0.68
C ARG A 86 12.71 -18.84 -0.42
N LEU A 87 11.52 -18.36 -0.08
CA LEU A 87 10.60 -17.76 -1.04
C LEU A 87 10.86 -16.28 -1.29
N ALA A 88 11.22 -15.49 -0.28
CA ALA A 88 11.17 -14.03 -0.34
C ALA A 88 12.47 -13.34 0.13
N SER A 89 13.52 -14.09 0.52
CA SER A 89 14.78 -13.51 0.99
C SER A 89 15.99 -14.40 0.65
N ASP A 90 16.12 -14.79 -0.62
CA ASP A 90 17.27 -15.57 -1.11
C ASP A 90 17.74 -15.08 -2.49
N PRO A 91 18.18 -13.80 -2.62
CA PRO A 91 18.65 -13.27 -3.89
C PRO A 91 19.97 -13.92 -4.33
N GLY A 92 20.73 -14.48 -3.39
CA GLY A 92 21.98 -15.21 -3.63
C GLY A 92 21.78 -16.66 -4.09
N GLN A 93 20.57 -17.19 -3.97
CA GLN A 93 20.23 -18.58 -4.24
C GLN A 93 21.04 -19.57 -3.39
N GLU A 94 21.34 -19.18 -2.15
CA GLU A 94 22.06 -19.99 -1.18
C GLU A 94 21.23 -21.22 -0.77
N LEU A 95 19.91 -21.06 -0.72
CA LEU A 95 18.95 -22.10 -0.33
C LEU A 95 18.41 -22.88 -1.54
N VAL A 96 18.86 -22.56 -2.76
CA VAL A 96 18.52 -23.28 -4.00
C VAL A 96 19.65 -24.27 -4.35
N PRO A 97 19.35 -25.56 -4.61
CA PRO A 97 20.35 -26.52 -5.06
C PRO A 97 21.11 -26.04 -6.30
N ALA A 98 22.44 -26.22 -6.33
CA ALA A 98 23.31 -25.69 -7.38
C ALA A 98 22.84 -25.99 -8.83
N PRO A 99 22.35 -27.19 -9.18
CA PRO A 99 21.85 -27.48 -10.53
C PRO A 99 20.58 -26.73 -10.92
N LEU A 100 19.87 -26.17 -9.94
CA LEU A 100 18.59 -25.48 -10.12
C LEU A 100 18.73 -23.97 -9.97
N ARG A 101 19.94 -23.44 -9.77
CA ARG A 101 20.17 -22.00 -9.68
C ARG A 101 19.98 -21.34 -11.04
N HIS A 102 19.29 -20.21 -11.06
CA HIS A 102 19.21 -19.33 -12.20
C HIS A 102 20.50 -18.49 -12.30
N PRO A 103 20.94 -18.09 -13.50
CA PRO A 103 22.05 -17.15 -13.65
C PRO A 103 21.93 -15.91 -12.77
N ALA A 104 23.02 -15.61 -12.08
CA ALA A 104 23.15 -14.49 -11.16
C ALA A 104 24.41 -13.71 -11.51
N ARG A 105 24.34 -12.38 -11.49
CA ARG A 105 25.50 -11.51 -11.72
C ARG A 105 26.02 -11.03 -10.38
N GLN A 106 27.34 -11.13 -10.16
CA GLN A 106 27.95 -10.77 -8.87
C GLN A 106 27.33 -11.55 -7.69
N GLY A 107 26.93 -12.80 -7.94
CA GLY A 107 26.38 -13.68 -6.91
C GLY A 107 24.91 -13.41 -6.54
N THR A 108 24.21 -12.47 -7.19
CA THR A 108 22.79 -12.22 -6.91
C THR A 108 21.92 -12.20 -8.18
N LEU A 109 20.65 -12.58 -8.01
CA LEU A 109 19.63 -12.48 -9.05
C LEU A 109 19.41 -11.02 -9.48
N ALA A 110 19.04 -10.82 -10.73
CA ALA A 110 18.70 -9.50 -11.22
C ALA A 110 17.47 -8.95 -10.48
N LYS A 111 17.51 -7.68 -10.07
CA LYS A 111 16.32 -6.99 -9.55
C LYS A 111 15.20 -7.04 -10.62
N PRO A 112 13.92 -7.22 -10.24
CA PRO A 112 13.36 -7.17 -8.88
C PRO A 112 13.17 -8.55 -8.21
N ASN A 113 13.93 -9.59 -8.57
CA ASN A 113 13.80 -10.91 -7.92
C ASN A 113 14.27 -10.84 -6.45
N LEU A 114 13.40 -11.23 -5.52
CA LEU A 114 13.70 -11.41 -4.09
C LEU A 114 14.34 -12.77 -3.81
N SER A 115 13.94 -13.76 -4.60
CA SER A 115 14.51 -15.10 -4.68
C SER A 115 14.29 -15.63 -6.10
N LYS A 116 14.65 -16.89 -6.36
CA LYS A 116 14.25 -17.58 -7.60
C LYS A 116 12.72 -17.65 -7.76
N TYR A 117 11.97 -17.66 -6.65
CA TYR A 117 10.55 -17.98 -6.63
C TYR A 117 9.64 -16.73 -6.62
N VAL A 118 10.10 -15.63 -6.02
CA VAL A 118 9.30 -14.41 -5.85
C VAL A 118 9.98 -13.20 -6.47
N ARG A 119 9.23 -12.46 -7.28
CA ARG A 119 9.55 -11.11 -7.75
C ARG A 119 8.83 -10.10 -6.89
N MET A 120 9.55 -9.07 -6.46
CA MET A 120 9.00 -8.00 -5.63
C MET A 120 7.84 -7.30 -6.34
N LEU A 121 6.69 -7.21 -5.66
CA LEU A 121 5.47 -6.53 -6.11
C LEU A 121 4.94 -7.03 -7.47
N ASN A 122 5.18 -8.30 -7.79
CA ASN A 122 4.75 -8.88 -9.07
C ASN A 122 4.45 -10.38 -8.97
N ALA A 123 3.24 -10.71 -8.52
CA ALA A 123 2.72 -12.06 -8.47
C ALA A 123 2.69 -12.70 -9.86
N ARG A 124 2.17 -11.98 -10.86
CA ARG A 124 2.00 -12.52 -12.21
C ARG A 124 3.30 -12.93 -12.88
N GLY A 125 4.44 -12.37 -12.47
CA GLY A 125 5.79 -12.71 -12.95
C GLY A 125 6.59 -13.61 -12.00
N SER A 126 6.00 -14.08 -10.90
CA SER A 126 6.70 -14.89 -9.90
C SER A 126 6.55 -16.38 -10.18
N LEU A 127 7.67 -17.12 -10.18
CA LEU A 127 7.67 -18.58 -10.41
C LEU A 127 6.79 -19.33 -9.40
N LEU A 128 6.78 -18.91 -8.12
CA LEU A 128 5.91 -19.47 -7.09
C LEU A 128 4.44 -19.41 -7.53
N TYR A 129 4.00 -18.25 -8.03
CA TYR A 129 2.63 -18.03 -8.47
C TYR A 129 2.31 -18.83 -9.73
N TRP A 130 3.26 -18.96 -10.67
CA TRP A 130 3.07 -19.81 -11.85
C TRP A 130 2.89 -21.28 -11.49
N LYS A 131 3.70 -21.79 -10.56
CA LYS A 131 3.60 -23.18 -10.08
C LYS A 131 2.29 -23.42 -9.33
N ALA A 132 1.88 -22.47 -8.50
CA ALA A 132 0.57 -22.46 -7.86
C ALA A 132 -0.58 -22.41 -8.88
N ALA A 133 -0.46 -21.66 -9.97
CA ALA A 133 -1.48 -21.57 -11.01
C ALA A 133 -1.43 -22.73 -12.04
N GLY A 134 -0.37 -23.55 -12.00
CA GLY A 134 -0.12 -24.61 -12.99
C GLY A 134 0.25 -24.09 -14.39
N ARG A 135 0.55 -22.79 -14.56
CA ARG A 135 0.91 -22.16 -15.84
C ARG A 135 1.58 -20.81 -15.64
N ARG A 136 2.29 -20.31 -16.67
CA ARG A 136 2.72 -18.90 -16.71
C ARG A 136 1.52 -17.95 -16.69
N THR A 137 1.64 -16.86 -15.96
CA THR A 137 0.56 -15.88 -15.78
C THR A 137 0.95 -14.47 -16.18
N ASP A 138 2.17 -14.22 -16.65
CA ASP A 138 2.64 -12.90 -17.07
C ASP A 138 2.34 -12.59 -18.55
N GLY A 139 1.75 -13.55 -19.28
CA GLY A 139 1.48 -13.43 -20.71
C GLY A 139 2.70 -13.73 -21.59
N ARG A 140 3.76 -14.32 -21.01
CA ARG A 140 4.96 -14.75 -21.72
C ARG A 140 5.08 -16.26 -21.83
N THR A 141 5.97 -16.70 -22.71
CA THR A 141 6.47 -18.07 -22.81
C THR A 141 7.94 -18.16 -22.37
N ASP A 142 8.41 -19.37 -22.04
CA ASP A 142 9.84 -19.61 -21.74
C ASP A 142 10.76 -19.33 -22.95
N ALA A 143 10.21 -19.17 -24.16
CA ALA A 143 11.00 -18.87 -25.36
C ALA A 143 11.18 -17.36 -25.60
N ASP A 144 10.44 -16.50 -24.89
CA ASP A 144 10.45 -15.05 -25.14
C ASP A 144 11.75 -14.39 -24.67
N TYR A 145 12.38 -14.94 -23.63
CA TYR A 145 13.65 -14.48 -23.08
C TYR A 145 14.57 -15.66 -22.78
N PRO A 146 15.89 -15.51 -22.98
CA PRO A 146 16.85 -16.56 -22.64
C PRO A 146 16.90 -16.80 -21.13
N SER A 147 16.96 -18.06 -20.69
CA SER A 147 17.19 -18.38 -19.27
C SER A 147 18.67 -18.51 -18.89
N GLN A 148 19.58 -18.25 -19.83
CA GLN A 148 21.04 -18.32 -19.67
C GLN A 148 21.74 -17.11 -20.28
N PRO A 149 22.90 -16.69 -19.76
CA PRO A 149 23.67 -15.58 -20.32
C PRO A 149 23.97 -15.78 -21.80
N VAL A 150 23.66 -14.77 -22.62
CA VAL A 150 23.98 -14.75 -24.04
C VAL A 150 25.29 -13.98 -24.22
N ALA A 151 26.23 -14.57 -24.97
CA ALA A 151 27.52 -13.94 -25.21
C ALA A 151 27.34 -12.58 -25.91
N GLY A 152 27.94 -11.53 -25.33
CA GLY A 152 27.83 -10.15 -25.83
C GLY A 152 26.61 -9.38 -25.31
N ASP A 153 25.74 -10.00 -24.51
CA ASP A 153 24.63 -9.35 -23.84
C ASP A 153 24.94 -9.15 -22.34
N ASP A 154 25.25 -7.92 -21.95
CA ASP A 154 25.56 -7.55 -20.57
C ASP A 154 24.34 -7.04 -19.79
N ASN A 155 23.15 -7.05 -20.40
CA ASN A 155 21.94 -6.58 -19.77
C ASN A 155 21.44 -7.59 -18.74
N ARG A 156 21.52 -7.20 -17.46
CA ARG A 156 21.14 -8.03 -16.32
C ARG A 156 19.67 -8.47 -16.36
N GLY A 157 18.81 -7.68 -17.01
CA GLY A 157 17.37 -7.95 -17.08
C GLY A 157 16.93 -8.79 -18.28
N HIS A 158 17.86 -9.21 -19.14
CA HIS A 158 17.52 -9.97 -20.34
C HIS A 158 17.32 -11.47 -20.08
N TYR A 159 17.69 -11.97 -18.89
CA TYR A 159 17.50 -13.38 -18.53
C TYR A 159 16.32 -13.58 -17.60
N ASP A 160 15.38 -14.43 -17.99
CA ASP A 160 14.16 -14.71 -17.25
C ASP A 160 14.19 -16.09 -16.59
N VAL A 161 13.52 -16.19 -15.44
CA VAL A 161 13.25 -17.48 -14.81
C VAL A 161 12.20 -18.18 -15.66
N ASP A 162 12.51 -19.40 -16.09
CA ASP A 162 11.56 -20.24 -16.83
C ASP A 162 10.50 -20.85 -15.92
N PHE A 163 9.31 -21.07 -16.47
CA PHE A 163 8.33 -21.94 -15.86
C PHE A 163 8.85 -23.38 -15.82
N GLY A 164 9.42 -23.87 -16.93
CA GLY A 164 9.94 -25.22 -17.03
C GLY A 164 8.82 -26.28 -16.97
N PRO A 165 9.09 -27.49 -16.43
CA PRO A 165 8.12 -28.58 -16.44
C PRO A 165 6.81 -28.23 -15.73
N ASP A 166 5.70 -28.77 -16.23
CA ASP A 166 4.39 -28.60 -15.63
C ASP A 166 4.38 -28.99 -14.14
N HIS A 167 3.60 -28.26 -13.36
CA HIS A 167 3.44 -28.48 -11.93
C HIS A 167 1.98 -28.82 -11.64
N PRO A 168 1.68 -29.93 -10.95
CA PRO A 168 0.31 -30.26 -10.60
C PRO A 168 -0.25 -29.19 -9.66
N SER A 169 -1.42 -28.65 -9.97
CA SER A 169 -2.11 -27.72 -9.07
C SER A 169 -3.61 -27.92 -9.10
N THR A 170 -4.21 -27.76 -7.92
CA THR A 170 -5.66 -27.75 -7.68
C THR A 170 -6.10 -26.48 -6.94
N MET A 171 -5.25 -25.45 -6.91
CA MET A 171 -5.54 -24.22 -6.19
C MET A 171 -6.74 -23.49 -6.79
N SER A 172 -7.62 -23.00 -5.93
CA SER A 172 -8.76 -22.20 -6.35
C SER A 172 -8.35 -20.77 -6.73
N ALA A 173 -9.25 -20.04 -7.39
CA ALA A 173 -9.03 -18.63 -7.71
C ALA A 173 -8.83 -17.78 -6.44
N ASP A 174 -9.54 -18.09 -5.35
CA ASP A 174 -9.44 -17.36 -4.09
C ASP A 174 -8.11 -17.64 -3.37
N GLU A 175 -7.63 -18.89 -3.39
CA GLU A 175 -6.33 -19.25 -2.82
C GLU A 175 -5.18 -18.59 -3.61
N LEU A 176 -5.29 -18.56 -4.94
CA LEU A 176 -4.35 -17.82 -5.78
C LEU A 176 -4.42 -16.31 -5.48
N ALA A 177 -5.60 -15.75 -5.22
CA ALA A 177 -5.73 -14.33 -4.90
C ALA A 177 -5.02 -13.96 -3.59
N VAL A 178 -5.03 -14.82 -2.57
CA VAL A 178 -4.26 -14.63 -1.32
C VAL A 178 -2.76 -14.60 -1.62
N LEU A 179 -2.26 -15.62 -2.34
CA LEU A 179 -0.84 -15.72 -2.70
C LEU A 179 -0.38 -14.51 -3.54
N ALA A 180 -1.22 -14.08 -4.50
CA ALA A 180 -0.94 -12.92 -5.33
C ALA A 180 -0.83 -11.64 -4.49
N ARG A 181 -1.80 -11.38 -3.60
CA ARG A 181 -1.81 -10.18 -2.76
C ARG A 181 -0.62 -10.13 -1.82
N TRP A 182 -0.24 -11.26 -1.22
CA TRP A 182 0.97 -11.31 -0.40
C TRP A 182 2.22 -10.92 -1.20
N ILE A 183 2.41 -11.46 -2.42
CA ILE A 183 3.54 -11.09 -3.28
C ILE A 183 3.48 -9.61 -3.71
N ASP A 184 2.30 -9.16 -4.16
CA ASP A 184 2.07 -7.81 -4.68
C ASP A 184 2.18 -6.72 -3.61
N LEU A 185 1.97 -7.08 -2.32
CA LEU A 185 2.21 -6.20 -1.17
C LEU A 185 3.64 -6.28 -0.62
N GLY A 186 4.51 -7.08 -1.25
CA GLY A 186 5.95 -7.10 -0.92
C GLY A 186 6.40 -8.31 -0.09
N ALA A 187 5.60 -9.38 -0.06
CA ALA A 187 5.92 -10.64 0.60
C ALA A 187 6.27 -10.47 2.10
N MET A 188 5.45 -9.70 2.81
CA MET A 188 5.68 -9.33 4.21
C MET A 188 5.65 -10.53 5.17
N TRP A 189 6.31 -10.37 6.31
CA TRP A 189 6.46 -11.35 7.39
C TRP A 189 6.58 -10.64 8.73
N GLY A 190 5.94 -11.18 9.76
CA GLY A 190 6.15 -10.79 11.14
C GLY A 190 4.94 -10.11 11.78
N PRO A 191 4.93 -10.05 13.13
CA PRO A 191 3.80 -9.50 13.88
C PRO A 191 3.61 -7.99 13.65
N ASP A 192 4.68 -7.27 13.31
CA ASP A 192 4.70 -5.82 13.06
C ASP A 192 4.05 -5.41 11.74
N VAL A 193 3.69 -6.36 10.87
CA VAL A 193 2.96 -6.09 9.61
C VAL A 193 1.58 -5.50 9.87
N PHE A 194 1.00 -5.76 11.04
CA PHE A 194 -0.32 -5.27 11.43
C PHE A 194 -0.27 -4.05 12.34
N ASP A 195 0.93 -3.55 12.68
CA ASP A 195 1.04 -2.35 13.51
C ASP A 195 0.50 -1.15 12.73
N ASP A 196 -0.62 -0.61 13.21
CA ASP A 196 -1.14 0.64 12.68
C ASP A 196 -0.31 1.82 13.17
N THR A 197 0.61 2.25 12.31
CA THR A 197 1.52 3.36 12.56
C THR A 197 1.10 4.65 11.88
N VAL A 198 -0.04 4.64 11.19
CA VAL A 198 -0.55 5.78 10.44
C VAL A 198 -1.57 6.51 11.29
N ALA A 199 -1.36 7.80 11.53
CA ALA A 199 -2.35 8.60 12.25
C ALA A 199 -3.56 8.91 11.35
N PRO A 200 -4.76 9.06 11.93
CA PRO A 200 -5.97 9.33 11.17
C PRO A 200 -5.87 10.64 10.39
N THR A 201 -6.44 10.68 9.20
CA THR A 201 -6.51 11.91 8.41
C THR A 201 -7.64 12.79 8.96
N LEU A 202 -7.29 14.05 9.27
CA LEU A 202 -8.22 15.05 9.81
C LEU A 202 -8.18 16.32 8.94
N ALA A 203 -9.36 16.75 8.50
CA ALA A 203 -9.58 18.00 7.77
C ALA A 203 -10.59 18.87 8.51
N MET A 204 -10.48 20.19 8.34
CA MET A 204 -11.40 21.17 8.90
C MET A 204 -11.62 22.30 7.92
N GLU A 205 -12.87 22.56 7.60
CA GLU A 205 -13.33 23.67 6.75
C GLU A 205 -14.32 24.56 7.51
N GLY A 206 -14.31 25.86 7.22
CA GLY A 206 -15.25 26.80 7.83
C GLY A 206 -16.47 27.04 6.95
N GLN A 207 -17.65 27.13 7.57
CA GLN A 207 -18.88 27.62 6.93
C GLN A 207 -19.14 29.05 7.39
N PHE A 208 -19.33 29.94 6.43
CA PHE A 208 -19.45 31.38 6.67
C PHE A 208 -20.79 31.93 6.18
N ALA A 209 -21.40 32.79 6.99
CA ALA A 209 -22.50 33.66 6.59
C ALA A 209 -21.93 35.08 6.40
N GLY A 210 -21.60 35.43 5.15
CA GLY A 210 -20.78 36.61 4.88
C GLY A 210 -19.36 36.41 5.39
N GLU A 211 -18.89 37.30 6.27
CA GLU A 211 -17.55 37.21 6.90
C GLU A 211 -17.57 36.50 8.27
N VAL A 212 -18.76 36.08 8.73
CA VAL A 212 -18.93 35.48 10.07
C VAL A 212 -18.87 33.97 9.95
N LEU A 213 -17.94 33.33 10.68
CA LEU A 213 -17.90 31.87 10.81
C LEU A 213 -19.10 31.41 11.66
N THR A 214 -19.92 30.52 11.11
CA THR A 214 -21.12 29.99 11.79
C THR A 214 -20.97 28.53 12.18
N ALA A 215 -20.20 27.76 11.42
CA ALA A 215 -19.94 26.36 11.71
C ALA A 215 -18.60 25.92 11.14
N VAL A 216 -18.12 24.76 11.59
CA VAL A 216 -17.01 24.04 10.97
C VAL A 216 -17.46 22.66 10.51
N VAL A 217 -16.96 22.25 9.35
CA VAL A 217 -17.07 20.88 8.83
C VAL A 217 -15.76 20.18 9.10
N VAL A 218 -15.81 19.11 9.89
CA VAL A 218 -14.66 18.30 10.23
C VAL A 218 -14.74 17.00 9.44
N GLY A 219 -13.74 16.76 8.59
CA GLY A 219 -13.63 15.55 7.80
C GLY A 219 -12.63 14.58 8.39
N THR A 220 -12.98 13.30 8.43
CA THR A 220 -12.17 12.23 9.00
C THR A 220 -12.13 11.01 8.10
N THR A 221 -10.97 10.36 8.04
CA THR A 221 -10.81 9.03 7.47
C THR A 221 -9.57 8.39 8.10
N ASP A 222 -9.60 7.08 8.24
CA ASP A 222 -8.47 6.30 8.72
C ASP A 222 -8.38 4.96 7.99
N VAL A 223 -7.16 4.48 7.79
CA VAL A 223 -6.85 3.17 7.19
C VAL A 223 -6.06 2.36 8.19
N GLY A 224 -6.21 1.04 8.21
CA GLY A 224 -5.60 0.19 9.24
C GLY A 224 -6.67 -0.35 10.19
N ASP A 225 -6.52 -0.09 11.49
CA ASP A 225 -7.46 -0.54 12.52
C ASP A 225 -8.75 0.31 12.55
N GLY A 226 -8.69 1.49 11.94
CA GLY A 226 -9.81 2.39 11.76
C GLY A 226 -9.94 3.40 12.88
N LEU A 227 -10.78 4.40 12.61
CA LEU A 227 -10.98 5.54 13.49
C LEU A 227 -11.68 5.14 14.79
N ALA A 228 -11.33 5.78 15.92
CA ALA A 228 -12.12 5.72 17.15
C ALA A 228 -13.12 6.90 17.18
N PRO A 229 -14.40 6.74 16.77
CA PRO A 229 -15.27 7.87 16.45
C PRO A 229 -15.54 8.82 17.62
N ALA A 230 -15.68 8.24 18.82
CA ALA A 230 -15.96 8.97 20.04
C ALA A 230 -14.77 9.80 20.55
N SER A 231 -13.58 9.65 19.95
CA SER A 231 -12.38 10.41 20.34
C SER A 231 -12.33 11.82 19.73
N LEU A 232 -13.23 12.13 18.78
CA LEU A 232 -13.24 13.44 18.15
C LEU A 232 -13.54 14.54 19.17
N THR A 233 -12.63 15.51 19.22
CA THR A 233 -12.78 16.72 20.02
C THR A 233 -12.67 17.94 19.12
N LEU A 234 -13.38 18.99 19.51
CA LEU A 234 -13.31 20.31 18.90
C LEU A 234 -13.34 21.35 20.02
N CYS A 235 -12.45 22.34 19.94
CA CYS A 235 -12.44 23.47 20.85
C CYS A 235 -11.95 24.73 20.13
N VAL A 236 -12.17 25.88 20.77
CA VAL A 236 -11.71 27.18 20.29
C VAL A 236 -10.93 27.89 21.38
N ASP A 237 -9.76 28.39 21.01
CA ASP A 237 -9.00 29.37 21.77
C ASP A 237 -9.29 30.75 21.19
N ALA A 238 -9.95 31.61 21.97
CA ALA A 238 -10.34 32.94 21.54
C ALA A 238 -9.18 33.97 21.64
N GLY A 239 -7.96 33.51 21.90
CA GLY A 239 -6.75 34.31 22.09
C GLY A 239 -6.32 34.44 23.57
N ASP A 240 -6.94 33.67 24.46
CA ASP A 240 -6.65 33.63 25.90
C ASP A 240 -5.81 32.41 26.31
N GLY A 241 -5.46 31.53 25.35
CA GLY A 241 -4.70 30.32 25.60
C GLY A 241 -5.54 29.16 26.15
N VAL A 242 -6.87 29.33 26.24
CA VAL A 242 -7.79 28.35 26.79
C VAL A 242 -8.64 27.76 25.68
N CYS A 243 -8.50 26.46 25.44
CA CYS A 243 -9.33 25.78 24.44
C CYS A 243 -10.70 25.44 25.01
N ALA A 244 -11.67 26.34 24.82
CA ALA A 244 -13.05 26.15 25.24
C ALA A 244 -13.76 25.11 24.34
N PRO A 245 -14.36 24.05 24.90
CA PRO A 245 -14.93 22.97 24.10
C PRO A 245 -16.11 23.44 23.26
N ILE A 246 -16.17 22.95 22.02
CA ILE A 246 -17.30 23.10 21.09
C ILE A 246 -17.99 21.74 21.01
N ALA A 247 -19.33 21.73 21.12
CA ALA A 247 -20.10 20.52 20.96
C ALA A 247 -19.96 19.97 19.53
N VAL A 248 -19.49 18.74 19.42
CA VAL A 248 -19.36 18.00 18.16
C VAL A 248 -19.84 16.57 18.39
N GLY A 249 -20.48 15.98 17.37
CA GLY A 249 -20.83 14.55 17.40
C GLY A 249 -19.61 13.64 17.28
N PRO A 250 -19.79 12.31 17.38
CA PRO A 250 -18.71 11.37 17.06
C PRO A 250 -18.27 11.57 15.60
N ALA A 251 -16.98 11.38 15.31
CA ALA A 251 -16.48 11.46 13.94
C ALA A 251 -17.16 10.44 13.02
N GLU A 252 -17.33 10.79 11.75
CA GLU A 252 -17.67 9.81 10.73
C GLU A 252 -16.44 8.97 10.41
N LEU A 253 -16.60 7.66 10.25
CA LEU A 253 -15.48 6.75 9.98
C LEU A 253 -14.76 7.09 8.67
N ALA A 254 -15.54 7.45 7.64
CA ALA A 254 -15.08 8.17 6.45
C ALA A 254 -16.18 9.13 5.99
N GLY A 255 -16.00 10.41 6.31
CA GLY A 255 -17.02 11.40 6.04
C GLY A 255 -16.76 12.70 6.75
N VAL A 256 -17.85 13.43 7.03
CA VAL A 256 -17.79 14.72 7.68
C VAL A 256 -18.83 14.86 8.77
N VAL A 257 -18.47 15.59 9.83
CA VAL A 257 -19.40 16.08 10.84
C VAL A 257 -19.39 17.61 10.85
N THR A 258 -20.54 18.22 11.12
CA THR A 258 -20.66 19.68 11.22
C THR A 258 -20.91 20.09 12.67
N ALA A 259 -20.15 21.05 13.16
CA ALA A 259 -20.30 21.62 14.49
C ALA A 259 -20.54 23.13 14.40
N GLN A 260 -21.55 23.63 15.11
CA GLN A 260 -21.80 25.07 15.21
C GLN A 260 -20.74 25.71 16.11
N VAL A 261 -20.24 26.88 15.72
CA VAL A 261 -19.24 27.61 16.53
C VAL A 261 -19.90 28.74 17.33
N PRO A 262 -19.26 29.20 18.43
CA PRO A 262 -19.71 30.40 19.12
C PRO A 262 -19.76 31.62 18.20
N ALA A 263 -20.74 32.50 18.41
CA ALA A 263 -20.84 33.74 17.64
C ALA A 263 -19.72 34.72 18.03
N GLY A 264 -19.29 35.56 17.08
CA GLY A 264 -18.38 36.67 17.35
C GLY A 264 -16.91 36.28 17.50
N LEU A 265 -16.48 35.12 16.98
CA LEU A 265 -15.08 34.75 16.95
C LEU A 265 -14.28 35.72 16.07
N GLY A 266 -13.19 36.26 16.64
CA GLY A 266 -12.24 37.08 15.89
C GLY A 266 -11.45 36.26 14.86
N LEU A 267 -10.87 36.93 13.87
CA LEU A 267 -10.10 36.28 12.80
C LEU A 267 -8.88 35.47 13.30
N GLU A 268 -8.36 35.83 14.48
CA GLU A 268 -7.22 35.16 15.11
C GLU A 268 -7.62 34.10 16.14
N ALA A 269 -8.92 33.90 16.39
CA ALA A 269 -9.36 32.78 17.20
C ALA A 269 -8.94 31.46 16.54
N GLU A 270 -8.37 30.54 17.31
CA GLU A 270 -7.85 29.26 16.84
C GLU A 270 -8.83 28.14 17.17
N LEU A 271 -9.30 27.45 16.13
CA LEU A 271 -10.05 26.21 16.23
C LEU A 271 -9.07 25.04 16.25
N VAL A 272 -9.28 24.12 17.19
CA VAL A 272 -8.47 22.93 17.40
C VAL A 272 -9.39 21.73 17.34
N ALA A 273 -9.19 20.86 16.35
CA ALA A 273 -9.79 19.53 16.33
C ALA A 273 -8.74 18.47 16.57
N SER A 274 -9.11 17.40 17.27
CA SER A 274 -8.25 16.25 17.48
C SER A 274 -9.06 14.97 17.42
N VAL A 275 -8.51 13.93 16.79
CA VAL A 275 -9.14 12.61 16.68
C VAL A 275 -8.08 11.52 16.79
N ALA A 276 -8.44 10.41 17.42
CA ALA A 276 -7.64 9.21 17.55
C ALA A 276 -8.19 8.06 16.70
N ASP A 277 -7.31 7.17 16.29
CA ASP A 277 -7.68 5.84 15.79
C ASP A 277 -7.78 4.82 16.94
N VAL A 278 -8.11 3.57 16.59
CA VAL A 278 -8.21 2.45 17.55
C VAL A 278 -6.83 2.05 18.10
N ALA A 279 -5.76 2.22 17.33
CA ALA A 279 -4.38 1.96 17.75
C ALA A 279 -3.81 3.03 18.69
N GLY A 280 -4.51 4.16 18.84
CA GLY A 280 -4.15 5.27 19.70
C GLY A 280 -3.25 6.33 19.05
N ASN A 281 -3.05 6.30 17.72
CA ASN A 281 -2.44 7.42 17.03
C ASN A 281 -3.43 8.58 16.97
N VAL A 282 -2.92 9.81 17.11
CA VAL A 282 -3.73 11.02 17.23
C VAL A 282 -3.29 12.03 16.19
N THR A 283 -4.28 12.61 15.50
CA THR A 283 -4.06 13.78 14.65
C THR A 283 -4.76 14.98 15.27
N GLU A 284 -3.98 16.03 15.54
CA GLU A 284 -4.48 17.34 15.96
C GLU A 284 -4.31 18.35 14.82
N LEU A 285 -5.37 19.08 14.52
CA LEU A 285 -5.41 20.12 13.50
C LEU A 285 -5.80 21.46 14.13
N ARG A 286 -4.95 22.46 13.91
CA ARG A 286 -5.16 23.85 14.36
C ARG A 286 -5.35 24.79 13.17
N ARG A 287 -6.38 25.62 13.22
CA ARG A 287 -6.69 26.62 12.19
C ARG A 287 -7.26 27.88 12.83
N THR A 288 -6.73 29.04 12.45
CA THR A 288 -7.40 30.30 12.77
C THR A 288 -8.63 30.49 11.89
N VAL A 289 -9.61 31.28 12.36
CA VAL A 289 -10.76 31.68 11.55
C VAL A 289 -10.31 32.32 10.23
N ARG A 290 -9.25 33.14 10.25
CA ARG A 290 -8.61 33.69 9.05
C ARG A 290 -8.13 32.60 8.10
N ALA A 291 -7.48 31.55 8.61
CA ALA A 291 -6.99 30.46 7.76
C ALA A 291 -8.13 29.71 7.08
N LEU A 292 -9.23 29.47 7.80
CA LEU A 292 -10.44 28.83 7.27
C LEU A 292 -11.11 29.68 6.18
N ALA A 293 -11.18 31.00 6.37
CA ALA A 293 -11.76 31.92 5.39
C ALA A 293 -10.96 32.00 4.08
N ASN A 294 -9.67 31.65 4.12
CA ASN A 294 -8.77 31.69 2.96
C ASN A 294 -8.45 30.30 2.40
N LEU A 295 -9.17 29.26 2.82
CA LEU A 295 -9.06 27.97 2.15
C LEU A 295 -9.55 28.11 0.70
N PRO A 296 -8.84 27.52 -0.28
CA PRO A 296 -9.36 27.49 -1.64
C PRO A 296 -10.74 26.82 -1.61
N PRO A 297 -11.72 27.32 -2.38
CA PRO A 297 -13.01 26.66 -2.45
C PRO A 297 -12.79 25.20 -2.89
N PRO A 298 -13.58 24.25 -2.36
CA PRO A 298 -13.53 22.88 -2.86
C PRO A 298 -13.63 22.92 -4.38
N GLY A 299 -12.73 22.21 -5.07
CA GLY A 299 -12.87 22.05 -6.51
C GLY A 299 -14.28 21.56 -6.80
N ALA A 300 -14.97 22.17 -7.77
CA ALA A 300 -16.27 21.67 -8.20
C ALA A 300 -16.13 20.16 -8.43
N PRO A 301 -17.06 19.32 -7.92
CA PRO A 301 -17.00 17.89 -8.18
C PRO A 301 -16.91 17.75 -9.69
N GLY A 302 -15.77 17.23 -10.16
CA GLY A 302 -15.47 17.17 -11.57
C GLY A 302 -16.63 16.45 -12.25
N GLY A 303 -17.35 17.17 -13.10
CA GLY A 303 -18.03 16.52 -14.20
C GLY A 303 -16.95 15.78 -14.98
N ASP A 304 -17.28 14.57 -15.44
CA ASP A 304 -16.49 13.85 -16.43
C ASP A 304 -16.43 14.70 -17.71
N ASP A 305 -15.55 15.70 -17.70
CA ASP A 305 -15.10 16.35 -18.90
C ASP A 305 -14.19 15.30 -19.54
N GLY A 306 -14.73 14.56 -20.50
CA GLY A 306 -14.04 13.58 -21.35
C GLY A 306 -12.92 14.18 -22.20
N GLY A 307 -12.04 14.99 -21.59
CA GLY A 307 -10.80 15.51 -22.12
C GLY A 307 -9.79 14.38 -22.23
N GLY A 308 -9.86 13.69 -23.36
CA GLY A 308 -8.92 12.64 -23.72
C GLY A 308 -7.47 13.11 -23.63
N CYS A 309 -6.74 12.58 -22.64
CA CYS A 309 -5.28 12.70 -22.54
C CYS A 309 -4.55 11.81 -23.57
N CYS A 310 -5.29 11.25 -24.53
CA CYS A 310 -4.79 10.36 -25.56
C CYS A 310 -5.37 10.73 -26.93
N GLN A 311 -5.36 12.01 -27.30
CA GLN A 311 -5.47 12.35 -28.72
C GLN A 311 -4.10 12.13 -29.38
N THR A 312 -4.08 11.18 -30.30
CA THR A 312 -2.98 10.89 -31.21
C THR A 312 -2.73 12.10 -32.11
N GLY A 313 -1.88 13.02 -31.66
CA GLY A 313 -1.35 14.09 -32.49
C GLY A 313 -0.27 13.56 -33.42
N GLU A 314 -0.57 13.50 -34.71
CA GLU A 314 0.41 13.29 -35.77
C GLU A 314 1.54 14.33 -35.66
N ARG A 315 2.77 13.87 -35.40
CA ARG A 315 3.96 14.73 -35.38
C ARG A 315 4.39 15.03 -36.82
N GLY A 316 3.97 16.19 -37.31
CA GLY A 316 4.64 16.90 -38.39
C GLY A 316 6.08 17.28 -38.00
N ALA A 317 6.98 17.15 -38.96
CA ALA A 317 8.41 17.36 -38.82
C ALA A 317 8.81 18.83 -38.60
N GLY A 318 9.93 19.03 -37.88
CA GLY A 318 10.79 20.20 -38.03
C GLY A 318 10.73 21.22 -36.89
N GLY A 319 11.82 21.33 -36.13
CA GLY A 319 12.04 22.45 -35.21
C GLY A 319 12.99 22.11 -34.08
N ALA A 320 14.30 22.27 -34.30
CA ALA A 320 15.30 22.23 -33.25
C ALA A 320 15.10 23.41 -32.28
N ALA A 321 14.77 23.13 -31.02
CA ALA A 321 14.73 24.13 -29.96
C ALA A 321 15.76 23.78 -28.88
N LEU A 322 16.73 24.69 -28.76
CA LEU A 322 17.86 24.71 -27.84
C LEU A 322 17.34 24.81 -26.39
N LEU A 323 17.72 23.85 -25.53
CA LEU A 323 17.36 23.87 -24.10
C LEU A 323 18.42 24.65 -23.31
N VAL A 324 18.09 25.86 -22.86
CA VAL A 324 18.89 26.62 -21.89
C VAL A 324 18.41 26.23 -20.50
N VAL A 325 19.29 25.59 -19.71
CA VAL A 325 19.01 25.23 -18.31
C VAL A 325 19.41 26.40 -17.41
N SER A 326 18.41 27.11 -16.88
CA SER A 326 18.58 28.12 -15.84
C SER A 326 18.47 27.48 -14.46
N VAL A 327 19.57 27.41 -13.71
CA VAL A 327 19.57 26.95 -12.31
C VAL A 327 19.09 28.09 -11.42
N GLY A 328 17.83 28.03 -10.98
CA GLY A 328 17.26 28.93 -9.97
C GLY A 328 17.20 28.25 -8.60
N LEU A 329 17.98 28.73 -7.63
CA LEU A 329 17.88 28.34 -6.22
C LEU A 329 16.51 28.76 -5.65
N VAL A 330 15.71 27.79 -5.21
CA VAL A 330 14.49 28.04 -4.42
C VAL A 330 14.80 27.80 -2.95
N VAL A 331 14.85 28.88 -2.17
CA VAL A 331 14.94 28.83 -0.71
C VAL A 331 13.52 28.57 -0.16
N GLY A 332 13.21 27.31 0.12
CA GLY A 332 11.94 26.90 0.73
C GLY A 332 11.92 27.16 2.24
N ARG A 333 10.99 28.00 2.72
CA ARG A 333 10.64 28.13 4.15
C ARG A 333 10.04 26.81 4.64
N ARG A 334 10.69 26.16 5.61
CA ARG A 334 10.22 24.93 6.27
C ARG A 334 8.93 25.21 7.06
N ARG A 335 7.82 24.57 6.68
CA ARG A 335 6.64 24.40 7.54
C ARG A 335 6.98 23.34 8.59
N ARG A 336 6.89 23.67 9.88
CA ARG A 336 7.02 22.67 10.96
C ARG A 336 5.64 22.05 11.19
N VAL A 337 5.49 20.78 10.82
CA VAL A 337 4.45 19.90 11.38
C VAL A 337 5.01 19.40 12.70
N ARG A 338 4.32 19.65 13.82
CA ARG A 338 4.72 19.16 15.14
C ARG A 338 3.93 17.89 15.42
N ILE A 339 4.51 16.73 15.13
CA ILE A 339 3.99 15.43 15.55
C ILE A 339 4.32 15.29 17.04
N VAL A 340 3.31 15.28 17.90
CA VAL A 340 3.48 15.02 19.34
C VAL A 340 3.19 13.55 19.59
N ARG A 341 4.24 12.76 19.80
CA ARG A 341 4.13 11.34 20.18
C ARG A 341 3.90 11.27 21.69
N VAL A 342 2.70 10.88 22.13
CA VAL A 342 2.47 10.51 23.53
C VAL A 342 2.78 9.02 23.66
N VAL A 343 4.01 8.70 24.05
CA VAL A 343 4.37 7.33 24.44
C VAL A 343 3.84 7.12 25.86
N ARG A 344 2.83 6.26 26.04
CA ARG A 344 2.51 5.73 27.37
C ARG A 344 3.65 4.80 27.78
N ALA A 345 4.28 5.10 28.91
CA ALA A 345 5.17 4.17 29.58
C ALA A 345 4.36 2.96 30.07
N ALA A 346 4.96 1.77 29.96
CA ALA A 346 4.46 0.52 30.50
C ALA A 346 4.22 0.57 32.02
#